data_AF-A0AAV7FXM1-F1
#
_entry.id   AF-A0AAV7FXM1-F1
#
_cell.length_a   1.000
_cell.length_b   1.000
_cell.length_c   1.000
_cell.angle_alpha   90.00
_cell.angle_beta   90.00
_cell.angle_gamma   90.00
#
_symmetry.space_group_name_H-M   'P 1'
#
loop_
_entity.id
_entity.type
_entity.pdbx_description
1 polymer ?
#
loop_
_entity_poly.entity_id
_entity_poly.type
_entity_poly.pdbx_seq_one_letter_code
_entity_poly.pdbx_strand_id
1 'polypeptide(L)'
;MKLGMGTLDNMNHLKNKCIHYVADLIHVEFRLALVHLENTIRGTICGAIRHKLIPTPQNLVTSTSLTTTYELFFGLHPLSQVLDRTNLLTKIVHGQKWSYLGLG
;
A
#
# COMPACT_ATOMS: atom_id res chain seq x y z
N MET A 1 -16.33 -31.47 21.72
CA MET A 1 -14.94 -31.64 22.16
C MET A 1 -14.23 -32.53 21.15
N LYS A 2 -13.35 -31.98 20.30
CA LYS A 2 -12.59 -32.79 19.34
C LYS A 2 -11.38 -33.35 20.09
N LEU A 3 -11.40 -34.65 20.37
CA LEU A 3 -10.32 -35.38 21.03
C LEU A 3 -9.01 -35.19 20.24
N GLY A 4 -8.10 -34.38 20.79
CA GLY A 4 -6.66 -34.65 20.96
C GLY A 4 -5.78 -35.20 19.83
N MET A 5 -6.28 -35.36 18.61
CA MET A 5 -5.58 -36.04 17.51
C MET A 5 -5.29 -35.08 16.35
N GLY A 6 -4.75 -33.92 16.69
CA GLY A 6 -4.20 -32.95 15.75
C GLY A 6 -2.98 -32.30 16.39
N THR A 7 -1.85 -32.30 15.68
CA THR A 7 -0.65 -31.57 16.11
C THR A 7 -1.03 -30.10 16.31
N LEU A 8 -0.81 -29.56 17.51
CA LEU A 8 -1.09 -28.16 17.81
C LEU A 8 -0.25 -27.28 16.87
N ASP A 9 -0.91 -26.48 16.03
CA ASP A 9 -0.22 -25.64 15.05
C ASP A 9 0.55 -24.53 15.77
N ASN A 10 1.86 -24.46 15.49
CA ASN A 10 2.72 -23.45 16.07
C ASN A 10 2.64 -22.17 15.24
N MET A 11 1.90 -21.17 15.74
CA MET A 11 1.76 -19.86 15.10
C MET A 11 3.11 -19.14 14.84
N ASN A 12 4.15 -19.45 15.60
CA ASN A 12 5.47 -18.84 15.44
C ASN A 12 6.38 -19.59 14.46
N HIS A 13 5.90 -20.70 13.88
CA HIS A 13 6.65 -21.40 12.84
C HIS A 13 6.78 -20.50 11.61
N LEU A 14 8.00 -20.36 11.06
CA LEU A 14 8.26 -19.44 9.93
C LEU A 14 7.42 -19.75 8.69
N LYS A 15 7.03 -21.01 8.48
CA LYS A 15 6.06 -21.41 7.42
C LYS A 15 4.69 -20.72 7.53
N ASN A 16 4.33 -20.26 8.73
CA ASN A 16 3.08 -19.54 9.01
C ASN A 16 3.30 -18.02 9.07
N LYS A 17 4.49 -17.52 8.69
CA LYS A 17 4.80 -16.09 8.61
C LYS A 17 5.01 -15.69 7.15
N CYS A 18 4.27 -14.68 6.70
CA CYS A 18 4.45 -14.09 5.38
C CYS A 18 5.35 -12.85 5.49
N ILE A 19 6.25 -12.69 4.53
CA ILE A 19 7.07 -11.49 4.40
C ILE A 19 6.39 -10.59 3.36
N HIS A 20 6.18 -9.33 3.70
CA HIS A 20 5.67 -8.32 2.77
C HIS A 20 6.78 -7.32 2.49
N TYR A 21 7.04 -7.09 1.21
CA TYR A 21 8.00 -6.08 0.77
C TYR A 21 7.31 -4.72 0.66
N VAL A 22 8.11 -3.65 0.56
CA VAL A 22 7.61 -2.29 0.37
C VAL A 22 6.68 -2.19 -0.85
N ALA A 23 6.98 -2.95 -1.91
CA ALA A 23 6.15 -3.01 -3.11
C ALA A 23 4.75 -3.59 -2.84
N ASP A 24 4.64 -4.59 -1.96
CA ASP A 24 3.35 -5.20 -1.61
C ASP A 24 2.50 -4.22 -0.80
N LEU A 25 3.13 -3.50 0.13
CA LEU A 25 2.46 -2.51 0.99
C LEU A 25 1.92 -1.34 0.17
N ILE A 26 2.75 -0.75 -0.70
CA ILE A 26 2.30 0.37 -1.54
C ILE A 26 1.26 -0.07 -2.57
N HIS A 27 1.33 -1.31 -3.06
CA HIS A 27 0.36 -1.82 -4.03
C HIS A 27 -1.06 -1.87 -3.47
N VAL A 28 -1.23 -2.15 -2.18
CA VAL A 28 -2.55 -2.13 -1.51
C VAL A 28 -3.13 -0.70 -1.49
N GLU A 29 -2.34 0.28 -1.03
CA GLU A 29 -2.76 1.68 -0.98
C GLU A 29 -3.01 2.26 -2.39
N PHE A 30 -2.14 1.91 -3.34
CA PHE A 30 -2.26 2.36 -4.72
C PHE A 30 -3.49 1.78 -5.42
N ARG A 31 -3.85 0.53 -5.12
CA ARG A 31 -5.10 -0.08 -5.61
C ARG A 31 -6.31 0.68 -5.09
N LEU A 32 -6.35 1.04 -3.81
CA LEU A 32 -7.42 1.85 -3.24
C LEU A 32 -7.52 3.22 -3.90
N ALA A 33 -6.38 3.87 -4.15
CA ALA A 33 -6.33 5.15 -4.85
C ALA A 33 -6.86 5.06 -6.29
N LEU A 34 -6.56 3.97 -7.01
CA LEU A 34 -7.10 3.74 -8.36
C LEU A 34 -8.63 3.56 -8.34
N VAL A 35 -9.17 2.84 -7.36
CA VAL A 35 -10.63 2.70 -7.19
C VAL A 35 -11.27 4.08 -6.92
N HIS A 36 -10.63 4.92 -6.11
CA HIS A 36 -11.10 6.28 -5.86
C HIS A 36 -11.07 7.15 -7.13
N LEU A 37 -10.00 7.04 -7.93
CA LEU A 37 -9.87 7.73 -9.20
C LEU A 37 -10.96 7.27 -10.20
N GLU A 38 -11.23 5.97 -10.28
CA GLU A 38 -12.30 5.42 -11.13
C GLU A 38 -13.67 6.01 -10.75
N ASN A 39 -13.97 6.07 -9.45
CA ASN A 39 -15.23 6.63 -8.96
C ASN A 39 -15.36 8.12 -9.31
N THR A 40 -14.27 8.88 -9.17
CA THR A 40 -14.21 10.29 -9.54
C THR A 40 -14.43 10.48 -11.04
N ILE A 41 -13.74 9.71 -11.88
CA ILE A 41 -13.90 9.74 -13.34
C ILE A 41 -15.35 9.44 -13.72
N ARG A 42 -15.94 8.39 -13.15
CA ARG A 42 -17.34 8.01 -13.42
C ARG A 42 -18.31 9.12 -13.05
N GLY A 43 -18.11 9.78 -11.90
CA GLY A 43 -18.89 10.95 -11.49
C GLY A 43 -18.77 12.12 -12.47
N THR A 44 -17.55 12.45 -12.88
CA THR A 44 -17.27 13.52 -13.86
C THR A 44 -17.92 13.24 -15.21
N ILE A 45 -17.85 12.00 -15.71
CA ILE A 45 -18.52 11.60 -16.96
C ILE A 45 -20.04 11.77 -16.84
N CYS A 46 -20.65 11.30 -15.75
CA CYS A 46 -22.08 11.49 -15.51
C CYS A 46 -22.47 12.97 -15.47
N GLY A 47 -21.63 13.84 -14.91
CA GLY A 47 -21.83 15.30 -14.92
C GLY A 47 -21.69 15.91 -16.33
N ALA A 48 -20.65 15.52 -17.07
CA ALA A 48 -20.39 16.03 -18.41
C ALA A 48 -21.55 15.73 -19.38
N ILE A 49 -22.12 14.52 -19.31
CA ILE A 49 -23.29 14.11 -20.10
C ILE A 49 -24.49 15.03 -19.80
N ARG A 50 -24.76 15.35 -18.53
CA ARG A 50 -25.87 16.24 -18.13
C ARG A 50 -25.72 17.65 -18.70
N HIS A 51 -24.49 18.15 -18.79
CA HIS A 51 -24.18 19.48 -19.29
C HIS A 51 -23.87 19.54 -20.79
N LYS A 52 -24.05 18.42 -21.53
CA LYS A 52 -23.71 18.30 -22.96
C LYS A 52 -22.25 18.69 -23.27
N LEU A 53 -21.34 18.46 -22.33
CA LEU A 53 -19.90 18.68 -22.52
C LEU A 53 -19.27 17.42 -23.11
N ILE A 54 -18.30 17.58 -24.01
CA ILE A 54 -17.50 16.48 -24.54
C ILE A 54 -16.40 16.16 -23.52
N PRO A 55 -16.41 14.97 -22.88
CA PRO A 55 -15.38 14.61 -21.93
C PRO A 55 -14.08 14.31 -22.67
N THR A 56 -13.03 15.09 -22.41
CA THR A 56 -11.67 14.82 -22.89
C THR A 56 -10.89 14.01 -21.85
N PRO A 57 -9.99 13.09 -22.25
CA PRO A 57 -9.23 12.27 -21.31
C PRO A 57 -8.42 13.10 -20.29
N GLN A 58 -7.91 14.25 -20.72
CA GLN A 58 -7.15 15.18 -19.88
C GLN A 58 -7.99 15.80 -18.77
N ASN A 59 -9.30 16.02 -19.00
CA ASN A 59 -10.20 16.58 -18.00
C ASN A 59 -10.80 15.52 -17.06
N LEU A 60 -10.69 14.23 -17.44
CA LEU A 60 -11.19 13.12 -16.64
C LEU A 60 -10.15 12.61 -15.64
N VAL A 61 -8.89 12.52 -16.06
CA VAL A 61 -7.83 11.89 -15.25
C VAL A 61 -7.10 12.94 -14.42
N THR A 62 -7.31 12.92 -13.11
CA THR A 62 -6.55 13.74 -12.16
C THR A 62 -5.42 12.92 -11.53
N SER A 63 -4.16 13.26 -11.81
CA SER A 63 -2.99 12.57 -11.23
C SER A 63 -2.74 12.89 -9.76
N THR A 64 -3.28 14.02 -9.26
CA THR A 64 -3.09 14.49 -7.89
C THR A 64 -3.41 13.42 -6.84
N SER A 65 -4.49 12.66 -7.02
CA SER A 65 -4.87 11.60 -6.08
C SER A 65 -3.81 10.51 -5.93
N LEU A 66 -3.14 10.15 -7.04
CA LEU A 66 -2.10 9.12 -7.03
C LEU A 66 -0.81 9.67 -6.40
N THR A 67 -0.41 10.90 -6.75
CA THR A 67 0.76 11.56 -6.17
C THR A 67 0.60 11.75 -4.66
N THR A 68 -0.56 12.22 -4.20
CA THR A 68 -0.84 12.39 -2.77
C THR A 68 -0.80 11.07 -2.02
N THR A 69 -1.33 9.98 -2.59
CA THR A 69 -1.26 8.65 -1.97
C THR A 69 0.19 8.20 -1.82
N TYR A 70 1.01 8.40 -2.85
CA TYR A 70 2.43 8.09 -2.81
C TYR A 70 3.18 8.88 -1.73
N GLU A 71 2.96 10.20 -1.68
CA GLU A 71 3.57 11.07 -0.68
C GLU A 71 3.15 10.71 0.75
N LEU A 72 1.87 10.43 0.98
CA LEU A 72 1.34 10.02 2.28
C LEU A 72 1.93 8.67 2.73
N PHE A 73 2.05 7.71 1.80
CA PHE A 73 2.69 6.43 2.10
C PHE A 73 4.12 6.63 2.61
N PHE A 74 4.98 7.29 1.85
CA PHE A 74 6.38 7.43 2.29
C PHE A 74 6.56 8.42 3.45
N GLY A 75 5.64 9.36 3.64
CA GLY A 75 5.71 10.36 4.71
C GLY A 75 5.20 9.87 6.05
N LEU A 76 4.17 9.00 6.08
CA LEU A 76 3.49 8.60 7.33
C LEU A 76 3.62 7.11 7.65
N HIS A 77 4.00 6.27 6.69
CA HIS A 77 4.02 4.83 6.92
C HIS A 77 5.09 4.45 7.97
N PRO A 78 4.76 3.71 9.05
CA PRO A 78 5.69 3.41 10.15
C PRO A 78 6.96 2.66 9.74
N LEU A 79 6.91 1.93 8.63
CA LEU A 79 8.05 1.22 8.05
C LEU A 79 8.92 2.11 7.13
N SER A 80 8.46 3.31 6.79
CA SER A 80 9.22 4.31 6.03
C SER A 80 10.19 5.05 6.95
N GLN A 81 11.27 4.37 7.34
CA GLN A 81 12.22 4.89 8.33
C GLN A 81 13.34 5.69 7.66
N VAL A 82 13.84 6.72 8.36
CA VAL A 82 15.03 7.45 7.92
C VAL A 82 16.24 6.53 7.98
N LEU A 83 16.91 6.36 6.85
CA LEU A 83 18.09 5.50 6.73
C LEU A 83 19.20 5.94 7.68
N ASP A 84 19.71 4.98 8.46
CA ASP A 84 20.87 5.18 9.31
C ASP A 84 22.16 5.17 8.47
N ARG A 85 22.94 6.25 8.61
CA ARG A 85 24.14 6.53 7.81
C ARG A 85 25.43 6.59 8.65
N THR A 86 25.44 6.10 9.89
CA THR A 86 26.66 6.16 10.74
C THR A 86 27.86 5.45 10.09
N ASN A 87 27.66 4.29 9.45
CA ASN A 87 28.70 3.57 8.72
C ASN A 87 28.11 2.61 7.67
N LEU A 88 28.96 2.01 6.83
CA LEU A 88 28.56 1.11 5.75
C LEU A 88 27.83 -0.15 6.25
N LEU A 89 28.30 -0.74 7.36
CA LEU A 89 27.68 -1.93 7.93
C LEU A 89 26.27 -1.61 8.43
N THR A 90 26.10 -0.50 9.15
CA THR A 90 24.81 -0.03 9.63
C THR A 90 23.81 0.19 8.48
N LYS A 91 24.27 0.77 7.35
CA LYS A 91 23.42 0.94 6.16
C LYS A 91 22.93 -0.40 5.60
N ILE A 92 23.80 -1.40 5.53
CA ILE A 92 23.46 -2.74 5.03
C ILE A 92 22.48 -3.43 5.99
N VAL A 93 22.76 -3.41 7.29
CA VAL A 93 21.91 -4.02 8.32
C VAL A 93 20.53 -3.37 8.35
N HIS A 94 20.44 -2.04 8.25
CA HIS A 94 19.16 -1.33 8.18
C HIS A 94 18.38 -1.74 6.93
N GLY A 95 19.01 -1.78 5.75
CA GLY A 95 18.35 -2.17 4.51
C GLY A 95 17.83 -3.61 4.47
N GLN A 96 18.37 -4.50 5.30
CA GLN A 96 17.96 -5.91 5.40
C GLN A 96 17.08 -6.20 6.63
N LYS A 97 16.77 -5.19 7.44
CA LYS A 97 16.00 -5.34 8.68
C LYS A 97 14.54 -5.70 8.39
N TRP A 98 14.01 -6.66 9.13
CA TRP A 98 12.61 -7.05 9.08
C TRP A 98 11.87 -6.51 10.32
N SER A 99 10.59 -6.17 10.17
CA SER A 99 9.74 -5.66 11.25
C SER A 99 8.49 -6.52 11.37
N TYR A 100 8.11 -6.86 12.61
CA TYR A 100 6.82 -7.46 12.95
C TYR A 100 5.77 -6.42 13.36
N LEU A 101 6.16 -5.14 13.37
CA LEU A 101 5.31 -4.02 13.75
C LEU A 101 4.91 -3.26 12.49
N GLY A 102 3.62 -2.96 12.33
CA GLY A 102 3.04 -2.28 11.18
C GLY A 102 1.52 -2.42 11.19
N LEU A 103 0.84 -1.84 10.20
CA LEU A 103 -0.58 -2.10 9.97
C LEU A 103 -0.72 -3.48 9.30
N GLY A 104 -1.29 -4.44 10.02
CA GLY A 104 -1.39 -5.86 9.60
C GLY A 104 -0.63 -6.77 10.55
#